data_AF-A0A9X2S362-F1
#
_entry.id   AF-A0A9X2S362-F1
#
_cell.length_a   1.000
_cell.length_b   1.000
_cell.length_c   1.000
_cell.angle_alpha   90.00
_cell.angle_beta   90.00
_cell.angle_gamma   90.00
#
_symmetry.space_group_name_H-M   'P 1'
#
loop_
_entity.id
_entity.type
_entity.pdbx_description
1 polymer ?
#
loop_
_entity_poly.entity_id
_entity_poly.type
_entity_poly.pdbx_seq_one_letter_code
_entity_poly.pdbx_strand_id
1 'polypeptide(L)' 'MKKFKIEVCEKIELNHTYVVELPDDIDDENVWNKIDKSIFGKDDVYYILDDFGGNIIEFIEGGSGDVQLEVTDVEEV' A
#
# COMPACT_ATOMS: atom_id res chain seq x y z
N MET A 1 -2.85 36.32 -24.93
CA MET A 1 -3.31 35.03 -24.37
C MET A 1 -3.09 35.09 -22.88
N LYS A 2 -4.07 34.66 -22.07
CA LYS A 2 -3.91 34.54 -20.62
C LYS A 2 -3.06 33.30 -20.31
N LYS A 3 -2.25 33.35 -19.25
CA LYS A 3 -1.49 32.20 -18.77
C LYS A 3 -1.95 31.88 -17.34
N PHE A 4 -1.84 30.62 -16.94
CA PHE A 4 -2.19 30.19 -15.59
C PHE A 4 -1.12 29.27 -15.04
N LYS A 5 -0.88 29.33 -13.74
CA LYS A 5 -0.18 28.32 -12.93
C LYS A 5 -1.25 27.54 -12.17
N ILE A 6 -1.14 26.22 -12.14
CA ILE A 6 -2.01 25.36 -11.33
C ILE A 6 -1.15 24.47 -10.44
N GLU A 7 -1.64 24.17 -9.24
CA GLU A 7 -1.07 23.16 -8.34
C GLU A 7 -2.09 22.03 -8.18
N VAL A 8 -1.61 20.79 -8.22
CA VAL A 8 -2.44 19.58 -8.20
C VAL A 8 -1.86 18.63 -7.16
N CYS A 9 -2.74 18.10 -6.30
CA CYS A 9 -2.44 17.02 -5.37
C CYS A 9 -3.04 15.73 -5.92
N GLU A 10 -2.21 14.68 -5.99
CA GLU A 10 -2.63 13.33 -6.37
C GLU A 10 -2.48 12.42 -5.14
N LYS A 11 -3.56 11.71 -4.80
CA LYS A 11 -3.55 10.64 -3.79
C LYS A 11 -3.83 9.32 -4.48
N ILE A 12 -2.97 8.34 -4.24
CA ILE A 12 -3.09 6.99 -4.81
C ILE A 12 -3.31 6.03 -3.65
N GLU A 13 -4.46 5.38 -3.62
CA GLU A 13 -4.68 4.21 -2.76
C GLU A 13 -4.31 2.95 -3.55
N LEU A 14 -3.60 2.01 -2.93
CA LEU A 14 -3.25 0.72 -3.55
C LEU A 14 -3.74 -0.40 -2.64
N ASN A 15 -4.69 -1.20 -3.14
CA ASN A 15 -5.26 -2.32 -2.39
C ASN A 15 -4.73 -3.63 -2.93
N HIS A 16 -3.78 -4.24 -2.22
CA HIS A 16 -3.21 -5.53 -2.57
C HIS A 16 -3.83 -6.64 -1.73
N THR A 17 -4.05 -7.80 -2.33
CA THR A 17 -4.54 -8.98 -1.61
C THR A 17 -3.47 -10.06 -1.58
N TYR A 18 -3.27 -10.64 -0.40
CA TYR A 18 -2.33 -11.73 -0.17
C TYR A 18 -3.10 -12.94 0.38
N VAL A 19 -2.86 -14.11 -0.19
CA VAL A 19 -3.23 -15.40 0.41
C VAL A 19 -1.96 -15.97 1.01
N VAL A 20 -1.99 -16.23 2.32
CA VAL A 20 -0.79 -16.60 3.09
C VAL A 20 -1.04 -17.85 3.92
N GLU A 21 0.02 -18.61 4.16
CA GLU A 21 0.07 -19.74 5.06
C GLU A 21 0.99 -19.41 6.24
N LEU A 22 0.57 -19.76 7.45
CA LEU A 22 1.35 -19.65 8.67
C LEU A 22 1.47 -21.03 9.34
N PRO A 23 2.58 -21.31 10.05
CA PRO A 23 2.65 -22.48 10.92
C PRO A 23 1.58 -22.45 12.02
N ASP A 24 1.04 -23.63 12.38
CA ASP A 24 -0.06 -23.76 13.35
C ASP A 24 0.28 -23.24 14.77
N ASP A 25 1.57 -23.13 15.10
CA ASP A 25 2.07 -22.68 16.39
C ASP A 25 2.34 -21.16 16.47
N ILE A 26 2.11 -20.43 15.37
CA ILE A 26 2.26 -18.98 15.32
C ILE A 26 0.96 -18.28 15.75
N ASP A 27 1.12 -17.25 16.59
CA ASP A 27 0.07 -16.28 16.89
C ASP A 27 -0.02 -15.25 15.75
N ASP A 28 -1.06 -15.38 14.94
CA ASP A 28 -1.27 -14.58 13.73
C ASP A 28 -1.49 -13.09 14.05
N GLU A 29 -2.02 -12.76 15.23
CA GLU A 29 -2.21 -11.38 15.67
C GLU A 29 -0.88 -10.60 15.72
N ASN A 30 0.22 -11.27 16.10
CA ASN A 30 1.55 -10.66 16.09
C ASN A 30 2.06 -10.37 14.68
N VAL A 31 1.70 -11.22 13.71
CA VAL A 31 2.06 -11.06 12.29
C VAL A 31 1.36 -9.83 11.73
N TRP A 32 0.04 -9.72 11.91
CA TRP A 32 -0.76 -8.59 11.43
C TRP A 32 -0.33 -7.28 12.07
N ASN A 33 -0.07 -7.27 13.38
CA ASN A 33 0.41 -6.10 14.09
C ASN A 33 1.78 -5.61 13.62
N LYS A 34 2.67 -6.52 13.17
CA LYS A 34 3.95 -6.12 12.57
C LYS A 34 3.75 -5.52 11.18
N ILE A 35 2.87 -6.11 10.36
CA ILE A 35 2.54 -5.60 9.02
C ILE A 35 1.93 -4.19 9.12
N ASP A 36 0.97 -3.98 10.02
CA ASP A 36 0.28 -2.68 10.20
C ASP A 36 1.22 -1.55 10.65
N LYS A 37 2.27 -1.88 11.42
CA LYS A 37 3.28 -0.92 11.87
C LYS A 37 4.38 -0.68 10.86
N SER A 38 4.40 -1.41 9.76
CA SER A 38 5.45 -1.29 8.75
C SER A 38 5.23 -0.08 7.85
N ILE A 39 6.32 0.59 7.50
CA ILE A 39 6.27 1.88 6.78
C ILE A 39 6.78 1.79 5.33
N PHE A 40 7.29 0.65 4.87
CA PHE A 40 7.92 0.49 3.55
C PHE A 40 7.07 -0.27 2.52
N GLY A 41 5.80 -0.54 2.81
CA GLY A 41 4.83 -1.03 1.82
C GLY A 41 4.93 -2.54 1.53
N LYS A 42 4.77 -2.94 0.26
CA LYS A 42 4.58 -4.36 -0.13
C LYS A 42 5.74 -5.30 0.19
N ASP A 43 6.97 -4.81 0.10
CA ASP A 43 8.17 -5.64 0.31
C ASP A 43 8.29 -6.08 1.79
N ASP A 44 7.72 -5.30 2.72
CA ASP A 44 7.69 -5.64 4.13
C ASP A 44 6.81 -6.86 4.42
N VAL A 45 5.73 -7.07 3.66
CA VAL A 45 4.82 -8.20 3.89
C VAL A 45 5.55 -9.54 3.66
N TYR A 46 6.41 -9.62 2.64
CA TYR A 46 7.22 -10.80 2.37
C TYR A 46 8.20 -11.10 3.50
N TYR A 47 8.97 -10.09 3.93
CA TYR A 47 9.96 -10.27 5.00
C TYR A 47 9.31 -10.59 6.34
N ILE A 48 8.20 -9.93 6.66
CA ILE A 48 7.50 -10.17 7.92
C ILE A 48 6.94 -11.60 7.95
N LEU A 49 6.35 -12.09 6.85
CA LEU A 49 5.85 -13.46 6.82
C LEU A 49 6.98 -14.49 6.93
N ASP A 50 8.10 -14.29 6.24
CA ASP A 50 9.28 -15.17 6.31
C ASP A 50 9.87 -15.22 7.73
N ASP A 51 9.90 -14.08 8.45
CA ASP A 51 10.31 -13.97 9.86
C ASP A 51 9.49 -14.88 10.80
N PHE A 52 8.24 -15.18 10.45
CA PHE A 52 7.35 -16.08 11.20
C PHE A 52 7.28 -17.49 10.59
N GLY A 53 8.11 -17.82 9.61
CA GLY A 53 8.06 -19.09 8.89
C GLY A 53 6.81 -19.26 8.02
N GLY A 54 6.11 -18.17 7.72
CA GLY A 54 4.97 -18.11 6.83
C GLY A 54 5.36 -18.00 5.36
N ASN A 55 4.40 -18.29 4.48
CA ASN A 55 4.58 -18.20 3.03
C ASN A 55 3.43 -17.45 2.38
N ILE A 56 3.73 -16.70 1.31
CA ILE A 56 2.69 -16.13 0.43
C ILE A 56 2.41 -17.14 -0.67
N ILE A 57 1.16 -17.61 -0.74
CA ILE A 57 0.70 -18.61 -1.71
C ILE A 57 0.17 -17.93 -2.96
N GLU A 58 -0.48 -16.78 -2.80
CA GLU A 58 -0.99 -15.99 -3.90
C GLU A 58 -0.84 -14.50 -3.58
N PHE A 59 -0.33 -13.75 -4.56
CA PHE A 59 -0.30 -12.31 -4.51
C PHE A 59 -1.15 -11.78 -5.67
N ILE A 60 -2.23 -11.10 -5.31
CA ILE A 60 -3.10 -10.43 -6.27
C ILE A 60 -2.80 -8.95 -6.17
N GLU A 61 -1.99 -8.47 -7.12
CA GLU A 61 -1.72 -7.05 -7.25
C GLU A 61 -3.02 -6.34 -7.61
N GLY A 62 -3.52 -5.48 -6.72
CA GLY A 62 -4.62 -4.58 -7.07
C GLY A 62 -4.22 -3.73 -8.28
N GLY A 63 -5.11 -3.68 -9.28
CA GLY A 63 -5.02 -2.65 -10.30
C GLY A 63 -5.04 -1.27 -9.65
N SER A 64 -4.33 -0.30 -10.24
CA SER A 64 -4.16 1.08 -9.75
C SER A 64 -5.41 1.50 -8.98
N GLY A 65 -5.31 1.56 -7.64
CA GLY A 65 -6.48 1.85 -6.83
C GLY A 65 -6.97 3.26 -7.07
N ASP A 66 -8.00 3.68 -6.33
CA ASP A 66 -8.67 4.95 -6.60
C ASP A 66 -7.65 6.10 -6.57
N VAL A 67 -7.46 6.72 -7.74
CA VAL A 67 -6.62 7.91 -7.89
C VAL A 67 -7.53 9.12 -7.67
N GLN A 68 -7.29 9.84 -6.58
CA GLN A 68 -7.93 11.11 -6.32
C GLN A 68 -7.02 12.24 -6.77
N LEU A 69 -7.47 12.98 -7.78
CA LEU A 69 -6.78 14.15 -8.31
C LEU A 69 -7.53 15.41 -7.91
N GLU A 70 -6.86 16.31 -7.19
CA GLU A 70 -7.43 17.57 -6.70
C GLU A 70 -6.57 18.74 -7.16
N VAL A 71 -7.17 19.74 -7.83
CA VAL A 71 -6.49 21.02 -8.08
C VAL A 71 -6.54 21.82 -6.79
N THR A 72 -5.38 22.08 -6.20
CA THR A 72 -5.26 22.74 -4.90
C THR A 72 -5.09 24.24 -5.02
N ASP A 73 -4.58 24.73 -6.15
CA ASP A 73 -4.37 26.16 -6.39
C ASP A 73 -4.39 26.53 -7.88
N VAL A 74 -4.80 27.77 -8.19
CA VAL A 74 -4.85 28.34 -9.56
C VAL A 74 -4.54 29.84 -9.53
N GLU A 75 -3.55 30.28 -10.31
CA GLU A 75 -3.09 31.68 -10.41
C GLU A 75 -2.97 32.13 -11.88
N GLU A 76 -3.43 33.33 -12.26
CA GLU A 76 -3.23 33.92 -13.61
C GLU A 76 -1.88 34.66 -13.69
N VAL A 77 -1.05 34.38 -14.71
CA VAL A 77 0.32 34.92 -14.90
C VAL A 77 0.56 35.63 -16.24
#